data_AF-W4RSG2-F1
#
_entry.id   AF-W4RSG2-F1
#
_cell.length_a   1.000
_cell.length_b   1.000
_cell.length_c   1.000
_cell.angle_alpha   90.00
_cell.angle_beta   90.00
_cell.angle_gamma   90.00
#
_symmetry.space_group_name_H-M   'P 1'
#
loop_
_entity.id
_entity.type
_entity.pdbx_description
1 polymer ?
#
loop_
_entity_poly.entity_id
_entity_poly.type
_entity_poly.pdbx_seq_one_letter_code
_entity_poly.pdbx_strand_id
1 'polypeptide(L)'
;MQQPIPERLQVSPFLVLYLIMSMQIGIGVLGYQRIIAKAAGYDAWISVFVAGLSIHIIVWMIYKICGTAEGDVVAVHTFVFGKKIGNVLSTGFIVYLLIFALAVLRTYLEVVQVWMFPEISPFWYSFVFLLLSVYIIFGGFRTVTGIAFFGIVLPSYLLLTFGFALRYGDFRNLLPILDHSLKDMATSAFNMSLTYIGFEIPLFFYPFIKDAPKSQKWAHLVFF
;
A
#
# COMPACT_ATOMS: atom_id res chain seq x y z
N MET A 1 9.57 -20.96 20.03
CA MET A 1 10.16 -20.65 18.71
C MET A 1 9.25 -21.22 17.64
N GLN A 2 8.75 -20.39 16.74
CA GLN A 2 7.99 -20.85 15.57
C GLN A 2 8.96 -21.66 14.68
N GLN A 3 8.49 -22.75 14.07
CA GLN A 3 9.33 -23.50 13.14
C GLN A 3 9.70 -22.61 11.93
N PRO A 4 10.95 -22.70 11.43
CA PRO A 4 11.37 -21.88 10.30
C PRO A 4 10.52 -22.20 9.07
N ILE A 5 10.01 -21.16 8.42
CA ILE A 5 9.19 -21.30 7.21
C ILE A 5 10.06 -21.92 6.10
N PRO A 6 9.62 -23.01 5.45
CA PRO A 6 10.36 -23.62 4.36
C PRO A 6 10.70 -22.62 3.25
N GLU A 7 11.94 -22.64 2.76
CA GLU A 7 12.43 -21.69 1.76
C GLU A 7 11.55 -21.67 0.48
N ARG A 8 10.94 -22.80 0.12
CA ARG A 8 10.01 -22.91 -1.02
C ARG A 8 8.78 -22.01 -0.91
N LEU A 9 8.41 -21.60 0.30
CA LEU A 9 7.28 -20.70 0.59
C LEU A 9 7.71 -19.24 0.71
N GLN A 10 9.02 -18.97 0.74
CA GLN A 10 9.57 -17.63 0.87
C GLN A 10 9.77 -16.96 -0.49
N VAL A 11 9.82 -15.62 -0.47
CA VAL A 11 10.04 -14.76 -1.64
C VAL A 11 11.35 -13.98 -1.51
N SER A 12 11.93 -13.62 -2.65
CA SER A 12 13.17 -12.83 -2.69
C SER A 12 12.95 -11.41 -2.13
N PRO A 13 13.95 -10.81 -1.44
CA PRO A 13 13.84 -9.48 -0.84
C PRO A 13 13.30 -8.37 -1.73
N PHE A 14 13.66 -8.36 -3.01
CA PHE A 14 13.25 -7.29 -3.94
C PHE A 14 11.76 -7.32 -4.25
N LEU A 15 11.08 -8.46 -4.08
CA LEU A 15 9.64 -8.60 -4.33
C LEU A 15 8.80 -7.81 -3.31
N VAL A 16 9.38 -7.43 -2.17
CA VAL A 16 8.74 -6.56 -1.19
C VAL A 16 8.35 -5.20 -1.80
N LEU A 17 9.16 -4.68 -2.71
CA LEU A 17 8.84 -3.44 -3.43
C LEU A 17 7.50 -3.58 -4.15
N TYR A 18 7.31 -4.66 -4.90
CA TYR A 18 6.09 -4.89 -5.67
C TYR A 18 4.88 -5.21 -4.78
N LEU A 19 5.10 -5.92 -3.67
CA LEU A 19 4.05 -6.17 -2.68
C LEU A 19 3.52 -4.85 -2.10
N ILE A 20 4.39 -3.93 -1.69
CA ILE A 20 3.98 -2.64 -1.13
C ILE A 20 3.39 -1.75 -2.22
N MET A 21 4.02 -1.64 -3.40
CA MET A 21 3.49 -0.84 -4.51
C MET A 21 2.11 -1.33 -4.97
N SER A 22 1.84 -2.63 -4.95
CA SER A 22 0.53 -3.18 -5.33
C SER A 22 -0.62 -2.74 -4.41
N MET A 23 -0.32 -2.31 -3.18
CA MET A 23 -1.30 -1.73 -2.26
C MET A 23 -1.54 -0.25 -2.52
N GLN A 24 -0.49 0.48 -2.96
CA GLN A 24 -0.53 1.93 -3.17
C GLN A 24 -1.08 2.30 -4.55
N ILE A 25 -0.64 1.58 -5.59
CA ILE A 25 -1.02 1.79 -6.97
C ILE A 25 -2.35 1.08 -7.22
N GLY A 26 -3.42 1.81 -6.91
CA GLY A 26 -4.79 1.41 -7.15
C GLY A 26 -5.67 2.64 -7.33
N ILE A 27 -6.82 2.65 -6.67
CA ILE A 27 -7.82 3.70 -6.86
C ILE A 27 -7.37 5.04 -6.25
N GLY A 28 -6.58 5.01 -5.18
CA GLY A 28 -6.02 6.21 -4.55
C GLY A 28 -5.16 7.04 -5.52
N VAL A 29 -4.38 6.37 -6.38
CA VAL A 29 -3.54 7.03 -7.40
C VAL A 29 -4.34 7.87 -8.38
N LEU A 30 -5.59 7.49 -8.69
CA LEU A 30 -6.41 8.21 -9.67
C LEU A 30 -6.96 9.55 -9.14
N GLY A 31 -6.99 9.74 -7.81
CA GLY A 31 -7.68 10.88 -7.19
C GLY A 31 -6.80 11.76 -6.29
N TYR A 32 -5.65 11.25 -5.81
CA TYR A 32 -4.90 11.92 -4.73
C TYR A 32 -4.44 13.32 -5.11
N GLN A 33 -4.01 13.55 -6.35
CA GLN A 33 -3.49 14.84 -6.83
C GLN A 33 -4.48 15.99 -6.57
N ARG A 34 -5.76 15.76 -6.89
CA ARG A 34 -6.84 16.73 -6.64
C ARG A 34 -7.09 16.94 -5.15
N ILE A 35 -7.00 15.87 -4.34
CA ILE A 35 -7.27 15.93 -2.90
C ILE A 35 -6.19 16.77 -2.19
N ILE A 36 -4.91 16.54 -2.53
CA ILE A 36 -3.80 17.29 -1.93
C ILE A 36 -3.75 18.75 -2.42
N ALA A 37 -4.00 18.97 -3.71
CA ALA A 37 -4.07 20.32 -4.28
C ALA A 37 -5.24 21.14 -3.71
N LYS A 38 -6.34 20.50 -3.29
CA LYS A 38 -7.44 21.22 -2.60
C LYS A 38 -7.00 21.77 -1.24
N ALA A 39 -6.05 21.14 -0.58
CA ALA A 39 -5.55 21.57 0.73
C ALA A 39 -4.39 22.55 0.60
N ALA A 40 -3.39 22.28 -0.24
CA ALA A 40 -2.16 23.08 -0.33
C ALA A 40 -1.86 23.62 -1.73
N GLY A 41 -2.84 23.64 -2.64
CA GLY A 41 -2.69 24.25 -3.97
C GLY A 41 -1.44 23.79 -4.71
N TYR A 42 -0.65 24.77 -5.15
CA TYR A 42 0.63 24.56 -5.85
C TYR A 42 1.76 24.03 -4.94
N ASP A 43 1.61 24.09 -3.61
CA ASP A 43 2.58 23.56 -2.63
C ASP A 43 2.34 22.08 -2.30
N ALA A 44 1.27 21.48 -2.82
CA ALA A 44 0.86 20.13 -2.48
C ALA A 44 1.92 19.05 -2.82
N TRP A 45 2.79 19.30 -3.79
CA TRP A 45 3.90 18.39 -4.11
C TRP A 45 4.92 18.28 -2.96
N ILE A 46 5.12 19.34 -2.17
CA ILE A 46 5.99 19.31 -0.98
C ILE A 46 5.37 18.38 0.07
N SER A 47 4.04 18.42 0.21
CA SER A 47 3.31 17.54 1.13
C SER A 47 3.50 16.06 0.82
N VAL A 48 3.68 15.69 -0.46
CA VAL A 48 4.01 14.31 -0.88
C VAL A 48 5.35 13.89 -0.28
N PHE A 49 6.39 14.72 -0.42
CA PHE A 49 7.72 14.45 0.15
C PHE A 49 7.70 14.37 1.69
N VAL A 50 6.98 15.27 2.35
CA VAL A 50 6.85 15.28 3.82
C VAL A 50 6.16 14.00 4.31
N ALA A 51 5.07 13.60 3.66
CA ALA A 51 4.36 12.36 3.98
C ALA A 51 5.25 11.13 3.71
N GLY A 52 5.90 11.05 2.54
CA GLY A 52 6.84 9.99 2.20
C GLY A 52 7.95 9.85 3.24
N LEU A 53 8.63 10.95 3.58
CA LEU A 53 9.72 10.96 4.57
C LEU A 53 9.26 10.45 5.95
N SER A 54 8.05 10.83 6.38
CA SER A 54 7.49 10.36 7.66
C SER A 54 7.33 8.84 7.72
N ILE A 55 7.04 8.20 6.58
CA ILE A 55 6.82 6.76 6.50
C ILE A 55 8.13 5.97 6.60
N HIS A 56 9.28 6.54 6.23
CA HIS A 56 10.57 5.87 6.43
C HIS A 56 10.81 5.52 7.90
N ILE A 57 10.40 6.40 8.81
CA ILE A 57 10.52 6.14 10.25
C ILE A 57 9.65 4.93 10.63
N ILE A 58 8.41 4.87 10.12
CA ILE A 58 7.46 3.80 10.39
C ILE A 58 7.96 2.46 9.83
N VAL A 59 8.44 2.44 8.59
CA VAL A 59 9.01 1.22 7.96
C VAL A 59 10.21 0.72 8.76
N TRP A 60 11.10 1.63 9.20
CA TRP A 60 12.22 1.23 10.06
C TRP A 60 11.73 0.61 11.37
N MET A 61 10.71 1.18 12.01
CA MET A 61 10.11 0.62 13.23
C MET A 61 9.52 -0.77 12.98
N ILE A 62 8.79 -0.97 11.87
CA ILE A 62 8.20 -2.26 11.50
C ILE A 62 9.27 -3.34 11.38
N TYR A 63 10.36 -3.05 10.67
CA TYR A 63 11.46 -4.01 10.50
C TYR A 63 12.15 -4.33 11.83
N LYS A 64 12.33 -3.34 12.70
CA LYS A 64 12.87 -3.57 14.05
C LYS A 64 11.94 -4.45 14.89
N ILE A 65 10.65 -4.18 14.88
CA ILE A 65 9.63 -4.92 15.64
C ILE A 65 9.55 -6.37 15.17
N CYS A 66 9.42 -6.61 13.85
CA CYS A 66 9.33 -7.96 13.30
C CYS A 66 10.64 -8.74 13.49
N GLY A 67 11.79 -8.06 13.35
CA GLY A 67 13.10 -8.65 13.61
C GLY A 67 13.29 -9.07 15.07
N THR A 68 12.80 -8.28 16.03
CA THR A 68 12.87 -8.62 17.47
C THR A 68 11.91 -9.75 17.85
N ALA A 69 10.71 -9.78 17.28
CA ALA A 69 9.74 -10.85 17.55
C ALA A 69 10.00 -12.14 16.74
N GLU A 70 10.92 -12.09 15.78
CA GLU A 70 11.22 -13.17 14.81
C GLU A 70 9.96 -13.71 14.12
N GLY A 71 9.00 -12.84 13.81
CA GLY A 71 7.67 -13.26 13.39
C GLY A 71 6.84 -12.17 12.74
N ASP A 72 5.56 -12.49 12.53
CA ASP A 72 4.55 -11.57 12.01
C ASP A 72 3.90 -10.73 13.14
N VAL A 73 2.92 -9.92 12.77
CA VAL A 73 2.18 -9.07 13.71
C VAL A 73 1.53 -9.85 14.86
N VAL A 74 1.13 -11.10 14.63
CA VAL A 74 0.50 -11.94 15.66
C VAL A 74 1.56 -12.40 16.65
N ALA A 75 2.74 -12.78 16.16
CA ALA A 75 3.90 -13.07 16.98
C ALA A 75 4.33 -11.84 17.79
N VAL A 76 4.38 -10.65 17.17
CA VAL A 76 4.68 -9.37 17.83
C VAL A 76 3.69 -9.08 18.95
N HIS A 77 2.39 -9.15 18.67
CA HIS A 77 1.35 -8.91 19.68
C HIS A 77 1.45 -9.87 20.86
N THR A 78 1.71 -11.15 20.58
CA THR A 78 1.88 -12.18 21.62
C THR A 78 3.17 -11.97 22.42
N PHE A 79 4.26 -11.58 21.76
CA PHE A 79 5.55 -11.32 22.38
C PHE A 79 5.49 -10.14 23.35
N VAL A 80 4.81 -9.05 22.97
CA VAL A 80 4.74 -7.82 23.78
C VAL A 80 3.65 -7.88 24.86
N PHE A 81 2.45 -8.34 24.51
CA PHE A 81 1.26 -8.24 25.38
C PHE A 81 0.80 -9.58 25.97
N GLY A 82 1.50 -10.68 25.64
CA GLY A 82 1.08 -12.03 25.99
C GLY A 82 -0.11 -12.51 25.14
N LYS A 83 -0.44 -13.81 25.28
CA LYS A 83 -1.40 -14.50 24.40
C LYS A 83 -2.82 -13.92 24.43
N LYS A 84 -3.32 -13.53 25.60
CA LYS A 84 -4.73 -13.06 25.73
C LYS A 84 -4.92 -11.71 25.05
N ILE A 85 -4.17 -10.69 25.47
CA ILE A 85 -4.27 -9.34 24.91
C ILE A 85 -3.78 -9.34 23.46
N GLY A 86 -2.70 -10.08 23.17
CA GLY A 86 -2.17 -10.18 21.81
C GLY A 86 -3.17 -10.74 20.80
N ASN A 87 -3.97 -11.75 21.18
CA ASN A 87 -5.03 -12.27 20.33
C ASN A 87 -6.15 -11.24 20.09
N VAL A 88 -6.51 -10.44 21.10
CA VAL A 88 -7.52 -9.37 20.96
C VAL A 88 -7.04 -8.32 19.96
N LEU A 89 -5.78 -7.87 20.08
CA LEU A 89 -5.17 -6.90 19.16
C LEU A 89 -5.10 -7.45 17.72
N SER A 90 -4.65 -8.70 17.56
CA SER A 90 -4.61 -9.36 16.25
C SER A 90 -5.99 -9.51 15.63
N THR A 91 -7.02 -9.79 16.44
CA THR A 91 -8.41 -9.85 15.96
C THR A 91 -8.90 -8.49 15.49
N GLY A 92 -8.58 -7.41 16.22
CA GLY A 92 -8.86 -6.04 15.80
C GLY A 92 -8.21 -5.70 14.45
N PHE A 93 -6.97 -6.13 14.24
CA PHE A 93 -6.27 -5.99 12.94
C PHE A 93 -6.97 -6.74 11.80
N ILE A 94 -7.48 -7.96 12.05
CA ILE A 94 -8.25 -8.71 11.06
C ILE A 94 -9.51 -7.94 10.66
N VAL A 95 -10.25 -7.40 11.64
CA VAL A 95 -11.47 -6.60 11.36
C VAL A 95 -11.12 -5.35 10.54
N TYR A 96 -10.04 -4.66 10.89
CA TYR A 96 -9.53 -3.53 10.11
C TYR A 96 -9.24 -3.91 8.65
N LEU A 97 -8.51 -5.00 8.43
CA LEU A 97 -8.19 -5.49 7.09
C LEU A 97 -9.43 -5.89 6.28
N LEU A 98 -10.45 -6.47 6.93
CA LEU A 98 -11.71 -6.83 6.28
C LEU A 98 -12.48 -5.58 5.82
N ILE A 99 -12.54 -4.54 6.68
CA ILE A 99 -13.15 -3.26 6.32
C ILE A 99 -12.38 -2.61 5.17
N PHE A 100 -11.05 -2.64 5.23
CA PHE A 100 -10.19 -2.12 4.17
C PHE A 100 -10.42 -2.84 2.84
N ALA A 101 -10.45 -4.18 2.83
CA ALA A 101 -10.72 -4.98 1.65
C ALA A 101 -12.10 -4.67 1.03
N LEU A 102 -13.13 -4.47 1.88
CA LEU A 102 -14.45 -4.05 1.44
C LEU A 102 -14.42 -2.66 0.81
N ALA A 103 -13.70 -1.71 1.42
CA ALA A 103 -13.55 -0.35 0.88
C ALA A 103 -12.86 -0.36 -0.49
N VAL A 104 -11.79 -1.15 -0.66
CA VAL A 104 -11.09 -1.33 -1.93
C VAL A 104 -12.01 -1.96 -2.98
N LEU A 105 -12.76 -3.01 -2.63
CA LEU A 105 -13.71 -3.65 -3.54
C LEU A 105 -14.82 -2.68 -3.98
N ARG A 106 -15.36 -1.89 -3.05
CA ARG A 106 -16.42 -0.92 -3.35
C ARG A 106 -15.94 0.21 -4.26
N THR A 107 -14.77 0.75 -3.98
CA THR A 107 -14.17 1.82 -4.78
C THR A 107 -13.75 1.31 -6.16
N TYR A 108 -13.31 0.05 -6.26
CA TYR A 108 -13.01 -0.57 -7.56
C TYR A 108 -14.26 -0.73 -8.43
N LEU A 109 -15.36 -1.21 -7.83
CA LEU A 109 -16.65 -1.30 -8.49
C LEU A 109 -17.15 0.04 -9.03
N GLU A 110 -16.97 1.11 -8.26
CA GLU A 110 -17.36 2.47 -8.67
C GLU A 110 -16.59 2.90 -9.93
N VAL A 111 -15.29 2.62 -10.00
CA VAL A 111 -14.50 2.88 -11.21
C VAL A 111 -15.03 2.07 -12.40
N VAL A 112 -15.31 0.78 -12.22
CA VAL A 112 -15.85 -0.05 -13.32
C VAL A 112 -17.21 0.46 -13.80
N GLN A 113 -18.09 0.88 -12.88
CA GLN A 113 -19.41 1.41 -13.21
C GLN A 113 -19.32 2.74 -13.97
N VAL A 114 -18.48 3.66 -13.51
CA VAL A 114 -18.34 4.99 -14.13
C VAL A 114 -17.70 4.90 -15.51
N TRP A 115 -16.70 4.02 -15.68
CA TRP A 115 -15.86 4.03 -16.88
C TRP A 115 -16.19 2.96 -17.92
N MET A 116 -16.84 1.85 -17.53
CA MET A 116 -17.03 0.70 -18.42
C MET A 116 -18.48 0.22 -18.49
N PHE A 117 -19.10 -0.09 -17.35
CA PHE A 117 -20.40 -0.74 -17.30
C PHE A 117 -21.32 -0.10 -16.26
N PRO A 118 -21.98 1.02 -16.58
CA PRO A 118 -22.83 1.77 -15.64
C PRO A 118 -23.95 0.94 -15.01
N GLU A 119 -24.48 -0.04 -15.74
CA GLU A 119 -25.62 -0.87 -15.31
C GLU A 119 -25.19 -2.19 -14.65
N ILE A 120 -23.88 -2.47 -14.51
CA ILE A 120 -23.44 -3.74 -13.94
C ILE A 120 -23.87 -3.86 -12.49
N SER A 121 -24.45 -5.02 -12.13
CA SER A 121 -24.84 -5.32 -10.76
C SER A 121 -23.60 -5.40 -9.86
N PRO A 122 -23.47 -4.56 -8.82
CA PRO A 122 -22.34 -4.61 -7.89
C PRO A 122 -22.19 -5.98 -7.23
N PHE A 123 -23.32 -6.61 -6.87
CA PHE A 123 -23.33 -7.89 -6.19
C PHE A 123 -22.71 -9.00 -7.04
N TRP A 124 -23.19 -9.19 -8.27
CA TRP A 124 -22.71 -10.25 -9.14
C TRP A 124 -21.25 -10.07 -9.53
N TYR A 125 -20.83 -8.82 -9.80
CA TYR A 125 -19.43 -8.53 -10.09
C TYR A 125 -18.54 -8.84 -8.88
N SER A 126 -18.89 -8.33 -7.69
CA SER A 126 -18.13 -8.62 -6.47
C SER A 126 -18.05 -10.10 -6.17
N PHE A 127 -19.13 -10.85 -6.37
CA PHE A 127 -19.15 -12.29 -6.13
C PHE A 127 -18.12 -13.03 -6.99
N VAL A 128 -18.15 -12.80 -8.31
CA VAL A 128 -17.21 -13.44 -9.26
C VAL A 128 -15.77 -12.97 -8.99
N PHE A 129 -15.57 -11.68 -8.71
CA PHE A 129 -14.25 -11.12 -8.44
C PHE A 129 -13.64 -11.68 -7.14
N LEU A 130 -14.44 -11.88 -6.10
CA LEU A 130 -14.01 -12.49 -4.85
C LEU A 130 -13.70 -13.97 -5.02
N LEU A 131 -14.47 -14.72 -5.84
CA LEU A 131 -14.13 -16.11 -6.16
C LEU A 131 -12.75 -16.21 -6.82
N LEU A 132 -12.43 -15.32 -7.75
CA LEU A 132 -11.11 -15.27 -8.38
C LEU A 132 -10.01 -14.91 -7.36
N SER A 133 -10.28 -13.96 -6.47
CA SER A 133 -9.34 -13.56 -5.41
C SER A 133 -9.05 -14.72 -4.45
N VAL A 134 -10.09 -15.47 -4.06
CA VAL A 134 -9.96 -16.69 -3.24
C VAL A 134 -9.15 -17.76 -3.97
N TYR A 135 -9.39 -17.97 -5.27
CA TYR A 135 -8.60 -18.89 -6.09
C TYR A 135 -7.10 -18.53 -6.11
N ILE A 136 -6.77 -17.25 -6.26
CA ILE A 136 -5.38 -16.75 -6.21
C ILE A 136 -4.75 -17.02 -4.83
N ILE A 137 -5.50 -16.78 -3.75
CA ILE A 137 -5.04 -17.01 -2.37
C ILE A 137 -4.76 -18.50 -2.13
N PHE A 138 -5.56 -19.41 -2.67
CA PHE A 138 -5.31 -20.85 -2.61
C PHE A 138 -4.00 -21.28 -3.29
N GLY A 139 -3.53 -20.51 -4.27
CA GLY A 139 -2.20 -20.67 -4.86
C GLY A 139 -1.02 -20.30 -3.93
N GLY A 140 -1.30 -19.74 -2.75
CA GLY A 140 -0.32 -19.40 -1.72
C GLY A 140 0.39 -18.06 -1.93
N PHE A 141 1.23 -17.69 -0.95
CA PHE A 141 1.87 -16.37 -0.89
C PHE A 141 2.73 -16.01 -2.11
N ARG A 142 3.39 -17.01 -2.72
CA ARG A 142 4.18 -16.81 -3.95
C ARG A 142 3.30 -16.45 -5.15
N THR A 143 2.09 -17.01 -5.22
CA THR A 143 1.12 -16.68 -6.28
C THR A 143 0.61 -15.25 -6.10
N VAL A 144 0.25 -14.87 -4.88
CA VAL A 144 -0.12 -13.47 -4.54
C VAL A 144 1.01 -12.51 -4.89
N THR A 145 2.26 -12.85 -4.57
CA THR A 145 3.44 -12.04 -4.92
C THR A 145 3.63 -11.93 -6.44
N GLY A 146 3.38 -13.01 -7.18
CA GLY A 146 3.39 -13.00 -8.65
C GLY A 146 2.34 -12.05 -9.22
N ILE A 147 1.12 -12.09 -8.70
CA ILE A 147 0.05 -11.17 -9.09
C ILE A 147 0.41 -9.72 -8.77
N ALA A 148 0.98 -9.44 -7.58
CA ALA A 148 1.46 -8.10 -7.23
C ALA A 148 2.56 -7.62 -8.19
N PHE A 149 3.53 -8.48 -8.52
CA PHE A 149 4.58 -8.17 -9.47
C PHE A 149 4.03 -7.85 -10.86
N PHE A 150 3.22 -8.75 -11.44
CA PHE A 150 2.66 -8.53 -12.77
C PHE A 150 1.65 -7.38 -12.80
N GLY A 151 0.92 -7.15 -11.72
CA GLY A 151 -0.02 -6.04 -11.56
C GLY A 151 0.65 -4.68 -11.59
N ILE A 152 1.95 -4.58 -11.26
CA ILE A 152 2.72 -3.34 -11.38
C ILE A 152 3.53 -3.30 -12.69
N VAL A 153 4.21 -4.39 -13.04
CA VAL A 153 5.13 -4.43 -14.18
C VAL A 153 4.40 -4.34 -15.51
N LEU A 154 3.29 -5.06 -15.69
CA LEU A 154 2.56 -5.06 -16.95
C LEU A 154 1.98 -3.69 -17.30
N PRO A 155 1.30 -2.94 -16.40
CA PRO A 155 0.81 -1.60 -16.73
C PRO A 155 1.90 -0.52 -16.68
N SER A 156 3.14 -0.82 -16.27
CA SER A 156 4.19 0.20 -16.12
C SER A 156 4.52 0.97 -17.41
N TYR A 157 4.27 0.39 -18.60
CA TYR A 157 4.45 1.11 -19.86
C TYR A 157 3.51 2.32 -20.01
N LEU A 158 2.37 2.34 -19.28
CA LEU A 158 1.47 3.49 -19.24
C LEU A 158 2.14 4.71 -18.60
N LEU A 159 3.21 4.55 -17.81
CA LEU A 159 3.97 5.69 -17.29
C LEU A 159 4.55 6.57 -18.43
N LEU A 160 4.85 5.98 -19.58
CA LEU A 160 5.31 6.71 -20.75
C LEU A 160 4.26 7.70 -21.28
N THR A 161 2.96 7.46 -21.03
CA THR A 161 1.91 8.36 -21.50
C THR A 161 1.92 9.70 -20.76
N PHE A 162 2.44 9.76 -19.53
CA PHE A 162 2.62 11.03 -18.81
C PHE A 162 3.60 11.97 -19.53
N GLY A 163 4.52 11.44 -20.34
CA GLY A 163 5.41 12.24 -21.17
C GLY A 163 4.66 13.17 -22.14
N PHE A 164 3.50 12.74 -22.65
CA PHE A 164 2.66 13.60 -23.50
C PHE A 164 1.97 14.71 -22.71
N ALA A 165 1.59 14.44 -21.46
CA ALA A 165 0.97 15.44 -20.59
C ALA A 165 1.94 16.57 -20.22
N LEU A 166 3.26 16.29 -20.13
CA LEU A 166 4.29 17.30 -19.86
C LEU A 166 4.30 18.43 -20.89
N ARG A 167 3.87 18.19 -22.14
CA ARG A 167 3.77 19.24 -23.17
C ARG A 167 2.76 20.34 -22.80
N TYR A 168 1.75 19.99 -21.98
CA TYR A 168 0.75 20.93 -21.48
C TYR A 168 1.09 21.47 -20.08
N GLY A 169 2.20 21.01 -19.50
CA GLY A 169 2.68 21.49 -18.20
C GLY A 169 3.24 22.90 -18.30
N ASP A 170 2.86 23.75 -17.35
CA ASP A 170 3.44 25.07 -17.16
C ASP A 170 4.06 25.16 -15.78
N PHE A 171 5.39 25.36 -15.73
CA PHE A 171 6.12 25.47 -14.46
C PHE A 171 5.63 26.63 -13.59
N ARG A 172 4.98 27.65 -14.17
CA ARG A 172 4.38 28.75 -13.41
C ARG A 172 3.23 28.27 -12.52
N ASN A 173 2.62 27.12 -12.83
CA ASN A 173 1.61 26.49 -11.99
C ASN A 173 2.20 25.81 -10.74
N LEU A 174 3.52 25.88 -10.52
CA LEU A 174 4.16 25.48 -9.26
C LEU A 174 4.57 26.69 -8.41
N LEU A 175 4.27 27.90 -8.88
CA LEU A 175 4.62 29.15 -8.23
C LEU A 175 3.35 29.87 -7.73
N PRO A 176 3.46 30.71 -6.68
CA PRO A 176 4.61 30.83 -5.78
C PRO A 176 4.84 29.57 -4.93
N ILE A 177 6.08 29.37 -4.49
CA ILE A 177 6.47 28.25 -3.62
C ILE A 177 6.36 28.72 -2.15
N LEU A 178 5.78 27.87 -1.30
CA LEU A 178 5.56 28.10 0.13
C LEU A 178 4.64 29.30 0.42
N ASP A 179 3.53 29.38 -0.31
CA ASP A 179 2.50 30.40 -0.13
C ASP A 179 1.36 29.94 0.79
N HIS A 180 1.25 28.62 1.02
CA HIS A 180 0.27 28.03 1.94
C HIS A 180 0.80 27.92 3.37
N SER A 181 -0.11 27.94 4.34
CA SER A 181 0.26 27.81 5.74
C SER A 181 0.81 26.41 6.07
N LEU A 182 1.63 26.30 7.12
CA LEU A 182 2.11 25.01 7.62
C LEU A 182 0.96 24.03 7.93
N LYS A 183 -0.18 24.55 8.39
CA LYS A 183 -1.37 23.75 8.69
C LYS A 183 -1.98 23.15 7.42
N ASP A 184 -2.04 23.93 6.34
CA ASP A 184 -2.59 23.48 5.06
C ASP A 184 -1.69 22.44 4.41
N MET A 185 -0.36 22.67 4.46
CA MET A 185 0.63 21.68 4.02
C MET A 185 0.59 20.39 4.85
N ALA A 186 0.42 20.49 6.17
CA ALA A 186 0.27 19.32 7.03
C ALA A 186 -1.05 18.56 6.75
N THR A 187 -2.14 19.27 6.49
CA THR A 187 -3.43 18.68 6.10
C THR A 187 -3.31 17.98 4.74
N SER A 188 -2.63 18.60 3.78
CA SER A 188 -2.31 18.01 2.49
C SER A 188 -1.44 16.74 2.63
N ALA A 189 -0.44 16.76 3.52
CA ALA A 189 0.40 15.59 3.80
C ALA A 189 -0.40 14.47 4.50
N PHE A 190 -1.29 14.82 5.42
CA PHE A 190 -2.21 13.86 6.04
C PHE A 190 -3.16 13.24 5.00
N ASN A 191 -3.64 14.01 4.03
CA ASN A 191 -4.49 13.50 2.95
C ASN A 191 -3.76 12.53 2.00
N MET A 192 -2.43 12.50 2.00
CA MET A 192 -1.64 11.47 1.31
C MET A 192 -1.67 10.11 1.99
N SER A 193 -2.10 10.04 3.26
CA SER A 193 -2.08 8.80 4.05
C SER A 193 -2.72 7.63 3.32
N LEU A 194 -3.89 7.83 2.70
CA LEU A 194 -4.61 6.81 1.93
C LEU A 194 -3.78 6.25 0.77
N THR A 195 -3.09 7.11 0.01
CA THR A 195 -2.27 6.71 -1.13
C THR A 195 -1.01 5.98 -0.70
N TYR A 196 -0.52 6.26 0.50
CA TYR A 196 0.66 5.62 1.06
C TYR A 196 0.37 4.35 1.89
N ILE A 197 -0.90 3.99 2.10
CA ILE A 197 -1.28 2.71 2.70
C ILE A 197 -0.57 1.57 1.98
N GLY A 198 -0.09 0.60 2.75
CA GLY A 198 0.80 -0.45 2.28
C GLY A 198 2.14 -0.44 3.01
N PHE A 199 2.50 0.60 3.75
CA PHE A 199 3.71 0.55 4.58
C PHE A 199 3.62 -0.50 5.69
N GLU A 200 2.41 -0.87 6.11
CA GLU A 200 2.13 -1.80 7.20
C GLU A 200 2.19 -3.27 6.79
N ILE A 201 2.04 -3.60 5.50
CA ILE A 201 1.94 -5.00 5.07
C ILE A 201 3.17 -5.88 5.37
N PRO A 202 4.41 -5.35 5.49
CA PRO A 202 5.53 -6.17 5.94
C PRO A 202 5.30 -6.80 7.31
N LEU A 203 4.47 -6.21 8.18
CA LEU A 203 4.09 -6.81 9.47
C LEU A 203 3.49 -8.22 9.32
N PHE A 204 2.87 -8.54 8.19
CA PHE A 204 2.22 -9.83 7.97
C PHE A 204 3.11 -10.84 7.28
N PHE A 205 3.89 -10.40 6.29
CA PHE A 205 4.68 -11.31 5.48
C PHE A 205 6.17 -11.32 5.79
N TYR A 206 6.65 -10.55 6.78
CA TYR A 206 8.07 -10.50 7.16
C TYR A 206 8.72 -11.89 7.26
N PRO A 207 8.10 -12.91 7.90
CA PRO A 207 8.67 -14.26 8.00
C PRO A 207 8.79 -15.01 6.66
N PHE A 208 8.01 -14.60 5.65
CA PHE A 208 7.98 -15.20 4.32
C PHE A 208 9.03 -14.57 3.38
N ILE A 209 9.88 -13.67 3.86
CA ILE A 209 10.94 -13.07 3.05
C ILE A 209 12.24 -13.82 3.30
N LYS A 210 12.90 -14.24 2.23
CA LYS A 210 14.26 -14.80 2.31
C LYS A 210 15.20 -13.71 2.82
N ASP A 211 15.89 -13.94 3.94
CA ASP A 211 16.79 -12.94 4.54
C ASP A 211 16.07 -11.59 4.73
N ALA A 212 14.96 -11.63 5.49
CA ALA A 212 14.04 -10.52 5.67
C ALA A 212 14.70 -9.15 5.93
N PRO A 213 15.76 -9.01 6.75
CA PRO A 213 16.45 -7.74 6.93
C PRO A 213 16.95 -7.09 5.62
N LYS A 214 17.39 -7.87 4.64
CA LYS A 214 17.84 -7.35 3.33
C LYS A 214 16.73 -6.73 2.49
N SER A 215 15.46 -6.99 2.83
CA SER A 215 14.31 -6.42 2.12
C SER A 215 13.99 -4.98 2.54
N GLN A 216 14.52 -4.50 3.67
CA GLN A 216 14.20 -3.18 4.21
C GLN A 216 14.47 -2.04 3.21
N LYS A 217 15.58 -2.11 2.48
CA LYS A 217 15.91 -1.12 1.45
C LYS A 217 14.86 -1.03 0.34
N TRP A 218 14.27 -2.17 -0.02
CA TRP A 218 13.24 -2.25 -1.04
C TRP A 218 11.91 -1.72 -0.52
N ALA A 219 11.63 -1.92 0.77
CA ALA A 219 10.47 -1.30 1.41
C ALA A 219 10.59 0.23 1.47
N HIS A 220 11.77 0.77 1.75
CA HIS A 220 11.99 2.22 1.72
C HIS A 220 11.89 2.82 0.31
N LEU A 221 12.38 2.12 -0.71
CA LEU A 221 12.37 2.60 -2.10
C LEU A 221 10.94 2.86 -2.63
N VAL A 222 9.91 2.27 -2.03
CA VAL A 222 8.53 2.43 -2.49
C VAL A 222 7.98 3.84 -2.23
N PHE A 223 8.55 4.58 -1.28
CA PHE A 223 8.02 5.87 -0.84
C PHE A 223 8.65 7.08 -1.54
N PHE A 224 9.50 6.86 -2.56
CA PHE A 224 10.11 7.87 -3.43
C PHE A 224 10.31 7.34 -4.85
#